data_AF-A0A971Z315-F1
#
_entry.id   AF-A0A971Z315-F1
#
_cell.length_a   1.000
_cell.length_b   1.000
_cell.length_c   1.000
_cell.angle_alpha   90.00
_cell.angle_beta   90.00
_cell.angle_gamma   90.00
#
_symmetry.space_group_name_H-M   'P 1'
#
loop_
_entity.id
_entity.type
_entity.pdbx_description
1 polymer ?
#
loop_
_entity_poly.entity_id
_entity_poly.type
_entity_poly.pdbx_seq_one_letter_code
_entity_poly.pdbx_strand_id
1 'polypeptide(L)'
;MRQEHHHYHADLQALDDRCLNPSQAADLNSIINRSRRQVLKGGLALAAIGLFGTSLLGCQRSSAPAARPLLGFSGVAAQTAADFDRVLVAEGYRAQPFFSWGDAVLDNAPTWREDASQDWQAQLLQAGDNHDGMHFFPFAQAPNEHGLLVINHEYINPTLHTDGFRYTDLADGRRQRPVDQV
;
A
#
# COMPACT_ATOMS: atom_id res chain seq x y z
N MET A 1 -6.18 -30.64 -28.63
CA MET A 1 -7.13 -29.52 -28.66
C MET A 1 -6.41 -28.29 -28.13
N ARG A 2 -5.99 -27.35 -28.98
CA ARG A 2 -5.45 -26.06 -28.54
C ARG A 2 -6.64 -25.11 -28.48
N GLN A 3 -7.06 -24.73 -27.28
CA GLN A 3 -8.11 -23.72 -27.10
C GLN A 3 -7.51 -22.32 -27.28
N GLU A 4 -8.28 -21.44 -27.91
CA GLU A 4 -7.92 -20.07 -28.22
C GLU A 4 -7.86 -19.20 -26.95
N HIS A 5 -6.66 -18.99 -26.41
CA HIS A 5 -6.44 -18.09 -25.27
C HIS A 5 -6.57 -16.60 -25.62
N HIS A 6 -6.63 -16.24 -26.90
CA HIS A 6 -6.70 -14.84 -27.34
C HIS A 6 -8.04 -14.16 -27.04
N HIS A 7 -9.12 -14.93 -26.90
CA HIS A 7 -10.44 -14.39 -26.58
C HIS A 7 -10.75 -14.44 -25.07
N TYR A 8 -10.08 -15.27 -24.28
CA TYR A 8 -10.38 -15.46 -22.86
C TYR A 8 -10.39 -14.15 -22.04
N HIS A 9 -9.37 -13.32 -22.20
CA HIS A 9 -9.29 -12.05 -21.48
C HIS A 9 -10.30 -11.02 -22.01
N ALA A 10 -10.57 -11.02 -23.31
CA ALA A 10 -11.56 -10.14 -23.91
C ALA A 10 -12.98 -10.52 -23.48
N ASP A 11 -13.27 -11.82 -23.40
CA ASP A 11 -14.55 -12.38 -22.95
C ASP A 11 -14.78 -12.12 -21.46
N LEU A 12 -13.72 -12.22 -20.63
CA LEU A 12 -13.76 -11.84 -19.22
C LEU A 12 -13.99 -10.34 -19.04
N GLN A 13 -13.27 -9.50 -19.78
CA GLN A 13 -13.42 -8.06 -19.71
C GLN A 13 -14.82 -7.61 -20.18
N ALA A 14 -15.40 -8.30 -21.15
CA ALA A 14 -16.78 -8.08 -21.57
C ALA A 14 -17.83 -8.43 -20.50
N LEU A 15 -17.49 -9.23 -19.49
CA LEU A 15 -18.35 -9.51 -18.33
C LEU A 15 -18.30 -8.38 -17.28
N ASP A 16 -17.18 -7.67 -17.16
CA ASP A 16 -17.05 -6.55 -16.20
C ASP A 16 -17.99 -5.38 -16.53
N ASP A 17 -18.27 -5.15 -17.83
CA ASP A 17 -19.20 -4.11 -18.29
C ASP A 17 -20.68 -4.54 -18.21
N ARG A 18 -20.97 -5.78 -17.82
CA ARG A 18 -22.34 -6.27 -17.65
C ARG A 18 -22.80 -6.05 -16.22
N CYS A 19 -23.86 -5.27 -16.04
CA CYS A 19 -24.53 -5.19 -14.76
C CYS A 19 -25.07 -6.58 -14.37
N LEU A 20 -24.44 -7.22 -13.38
CA LEU A 20 -24.88 -8.51 -12.83
C LEU A 20 -25.91 -8.35 -11.71
N ASN A 21 -26.18 -7.12 -11.26
CA ASN A 21 -27.15 -6.85 -10.21
C ASN A 21 -28.58 -6.99 -10.77
N PRO A 22 -29.36 -8.00 -10.34
CA PRO A 22 -30.72 -8.22 -10.84
C PRO A 22 -31.75 -7.29 -10.20
N SER A 23 -31.35 -6.47 -9.22
CA SER A 23 -32.27 -5.56 -8.53
C SER A 23 -32.76 -4.46 -9.48
N GLN A 24 -34.04 -4.09 -9.40
CA GLN A 24 -34.58 -2.92 -10.09
C GLN A 24 -34.33 -1.60 -9.31
N ALA A 25 -33.40 -1.60 -8.35
CA ALA A 25 -33.04 -0.40 -7.61
C ALA A 25 -32.33 0.58 -8.56
N ALA A 26 -32.55 1.88 -8.32
CA ALA A 26 -31.93 2.95 -9.09
C ALA A 26 -30.40 2.81 -9.09
N ASP A 27 -29.79 2.79 -10.29
CA ASP A 27 -28.34 2.72 -10.41
C ASP A 27 -27.66 4.02 -9.91
N LEU A 28 -26.37 3.95 -9.60
CA LEU A 28 -25.64 5.11 -9.10
C LEU A 28 -25.67 6.31 -10.09
N ASN A 29 -25.69 6.05 -11.41
CA ASN A 29 -25.76 7.09 -12.43
C ASN A 29 -27.10 7.84 -12.42
N SER A 30 -28.19 7.14 -12.10
CA SER A 30 -29.55 7.67 -11.98
C SER A 30 -29.75 8.46 -10.67
N ILE A 31 -29.03 8.09 -9.61
CA ILE A 31 -28.99 8.82 -8.34
C ILE A 31 -28.15 10.12 -8.48
N ILE A 32 -27.09 10.09 -9.31
CA ILE A 32 -26.27 11.27 -9.59
C ILE A 32 -27.05 12.27 -10.44
N ASN A 33 -27.77 13.18 -9.77
CA ASN A 33 -28.47 14.26 -10.43
C ASN A 33 -27.47 15.33 -10.95
N ARG A 34 -27.03 15.16 -12.19
CA ARG A 34 -26.08 16.07 -12.87
C ARG A 34 -26.56 17.53 -12.88
N SER A 35 -27.87 17.78 -12.86
CA SER A 35 -28.42 19.16 -12.84
C SER A 35 -28.11 19.89 -11.53
N ARG A 36 -28.16 19.21 -10.37
CA ARG A 36 -27.77 19.79 -9.08
C ARG A 36 -26.30 20.19 -9.05
N ARG A 37 -25.42 19.38 -9.67
CA ARG A 37 -23.99 19.68 -9.76
C ARG A 37 -23.70 20.92 -10.60
N GLN A 38 -24.46 21.13 -11.68
CA GLN A 38 -24.32 22.33 -12.52
C GLN A 38 -24.83 23.58 -11.81
N VAL A 39 -25.93 23.49 -11.06
CA VAL A 39 -26.44 24.60 -10.23
C VAL A 39 -25.44 24.98 -9.14
N LEU A 40 -24.85 24.00 -8.43
CA LEU A 40 -23.81 24.26 -7.42
C LEU A 40 -22.55 24.90 -8.04
N LYS A 41 -22.10 24.43 -9.21
CA LYS A 41 -20.98 25.04 -9.94
C LYS A 41 -21.29 26.47 -10.39
N GLY A 42 -22.49 26.71 -10.93
CA GLY A 42 -22.92 28.04 -11.38
C GLY A 42 -23.12 29.04 -10.24
N GLY A 43 -23.71 28.59 -9.12
CA GLY A 43 -23.92 29.43 -7.94
C GLY A 43 -22.62 29.88 -7.26
N LEU A 44 -21.60 29.02 -7.23
CA LEU A 44 -20.29 29.35 -6.64
C LEU A 44 -19.57 30.45 -7.44
N ALA A 45 -19.67 30.44 -8.77
CA ALA A 45 -19.07 31.46 -9.63
C ALA A 45 -19.71 32.84 -9.42
N LEU A 46 -21.03 32.90 -9.24
CA LEU A 46 -21.74 34.16 -8.98
C LEU A 46 -21.39 34.75 -7.61
N ALA A 47 -21.27 33.90 -6.58
CA ALA A 47 -20.87 34.30 -5.24
C ALA A 47 -19.43 34.84 -5.19
N ALA A 48 -18.50 34.23 -5.93
CA ALA A 48 -17.12 34.69 -6.03
C ALA A 48 -17.03 36.11 -6.65
N ILE A 49 -17.80 36.40 -7.70
CA ILE A 49 -17.83 37.74 -8.30
C ILE A 49 -18.42 38.77 -7.33
N GLY A 50 -19.48 38.42 -6.60
CA GLY A 50 -20.08 39.30 -5.60
C GLY A 50 -19.18 39.62 -4.41
N LEU A 51 -18.39 38.64 -3.94
CA LEU A 51 -17.53 38.78 -2.76
C LEU A 51 -16.15 39.39 -3.07
N PHE A 52 -15.60 39.12 -4.26
CA PHE A 52 -14.26 39.58 -4.66
C PHE A 52 -14.26 40.76 -5.65
N GLY A 53 -15.41 41.09 -6.26
CA GLY A 53 -15.52 42.20 -7.21
C GLY A 53 -15.61 43.61 -6.58
N THR A 54 -15.92 43.70 -5.29
CA THR A 54 -16.14 44.98 -4.57
C THR A 54 -15.08 45.30 -3.51
N SER A 55 -14.10 44.42 -3.28
CA SER A 55 -13.21 44.43 -2.11
C SER A 55 -11.80 45.00 -2.36
N LEU A 56 -11.55 45.70 -3.48
CA LEU A 56 -10.25 46.28 -3.82
C LEU A 56 -9.85 47.56 -3.02
N LEU A 57 -10.58 47.97 -1.97
CA LEU A 57 -10.30 49.22 -1.23
C LEU A 57 -10.01 49.07 0.27
N GLY A 58 -9.86 47.86 0.84
CA GLY A 58 -9.95 47.77 2.31
C GLY A 58 -9.25 46.63 3.05
N CYS A 59 -8.11 46.10 2.61
CA CYS A 59 -7.34 45.17 3.45
C CYS A 59 -5.85 45.53 3.50
N GLN A 60 -5.43 46.13 4.62
CA GLN A 60 -4.06 46.04 5.08
C GLN A 60 -3.67 44.56 5.14
N ARG A 61 -2.60 44.19 4.43
CA ARG A 61 -2.01 42.86 4.51
C ARG A 61 -1.32 42.71 5.85
N SER A 62 -2.00 42.11 6.82
CA SER A 62 -1.31 41.43 7.91
C SER A 62 -0.43 40.37 7.28
N SER A 63 0.89 40.55 7.34
CA SER A 63 1.85 39.55 6.89
C SER A 63 1.71 38.32 7.78
N ALA A 64 0.87 37.37 7.34
CA ALA A 64 0.91 36.02 7.85
C ALA A 64 2.35 35.52 7.73
N PRO A 65 2.94 34.91 8.77
CA PRO A 65 4.27 34.33 8.67
C PRO A 65 4.27 33.39 7.47
N ALA A 66 5.26 33.54 6.59
CA ALA A 66 5.41 32.68 5.42
C ALA A 66 5.32 31.22 5.89
N ALA A 67 4.33 30.50 5.37
CA ALA A 67 4.13 29.10 5.73
C ALA A 67 5.44 28.35 5.51
N ARG A 68 5.95 27.71 6.55
CA ARG A 68 7.15 26.87 6.41
C ARG A 68 6.84 25.82 5.35
N PRO A 69 7.78 25.55 4.42
CA PRO A 69 7.60 24.45 3.47
C PRO A 69 7.37 23.16 4.26
N LEU A 70 6.31 22.43 3.92
CA LEU A 70 5.98 21.15 4.55
C LEU A 70 7.07 20.09 4.32
N LEU A 71 7.83 20.26 3.23
CA LEU A 71 8.94 19.38 2.85
C LEU A 71 10.27 20.03 3.26
N GLY A 72 10.93 19.45 4.26
CA GLY A 72 12.20 19.92 4.80
C GLY A 72 13.43 19.15 4.32
N PHE A 73 13.32 18.32 3.28
CA PHE A 73 14.39 17.45 2.80
C PHE A 73 14.58 17.57 1.28
N SER A 74 15.80 17.29 0.82
CA SER A 74 16.11 17.16 -0.61
C SER A 74 15.62 15.82 -1.15
N GLY A 75 14.99 15.82 -2.34
CA GLY A 75 14.50 14.59 -2.97
C GLY A 75 15.61 13.58 -3.23
N VAL A 76 15.29 12.29 -3.07
CA VAL A 76 16.20 11.17 -3.34
C VAL A 76 15.95 10.66 -4.76
N ALA A 77 17.03 10.46 -5.53
CA ALA A 77 16.93 9.97 -6.90
C ALA A 77 16.51 8.49 -6.95
N ALA A 78 15.62 8.15 -7.89
CA ALA A 78 15.24 6.77 -8.16
C ALA A 78 16.47 5.94 -8.56
N GLN A 79 16.48 4.67 -8.14
CA GLN A 79 17.52 3.70 -8.47
C GLN A 79 16.95 2.61 -9.37
N THR A 80 17.64 2.34 -10.47
CA THR A 80 17.19 1.39 -11.50
C THR A 80 18.22 0.31 -11.80
N ALA A 81 19.36 0.30 -11.09
CA ALA A 81 20.36 -0.74 -11.24
C ALA A 81 19.80 -2.08 -10.71
N ALA A 82 20.02 -3.15 -11.47
CA ALA A 82 19.44 -4.47 -11.17
C ALA A 82 20.02 -5.11 -9.89
N ASP A 83 21.21 -4.68 -9.48
CA ASP A 83 21.94 -5.12 -8.30
C ASP A 83 21.75 -4.18 -7.10
N PHE A 84 20.87 -3.19 -7.21
CA PHE A 84 20.63 -2.24 -6.14
C PHE A 84 19.78 -2.87 -5.03
N ASP A 85 20.40 -3.13 -3.88
CA ASP A 85 19.77 -3.76 -2.72
C ASP A 85 20.07 -3.01 -1.41
N ARG A 86 19.54 -1.79 -1.27
CA ARG A 86 19.66 -1.00 -0.03
C ARG A 86 18.59 0.07 0.09
N VAL A 87 18.34 0.54 1.31
CA VAL A 87 17.47 1.70 1.58
C VAL A 87 18.26 3.00 1.46
N LEU A 88 17.84 3.91 0.57
CA LEU A 88 18.36 5.28 0.50
C LEU A 88 17.38 6.25 1.15
N VAL A 89 17.91 7.19 1.92
CA VAL A 89 17.17 8.26 2.59
C VAL A 89 17.82 9.60 2.29
N ALA A 90 17.10 10.69 2.55
CA ALA A 90 17.61 12.03 2.35
C ALA A 90 18.80 12.34 3.30
N GLU A 91 19.61 13.34 2.95
CA GLU A 91 20.70 13.80 3.81
C GLU A 91 20.20 14.18 5.21
N GLY A 92 20.93 13.75 6.24
CA GLY A 92 20.56 13.95 7.64
C GLY A 92 19.60 12.90 8.21
N TYR A 93 19.11 11.96 7.41
CA TYR A 93 18.25 10.86 7.85
C TYR A 93 18.99 9.53 7.93
N ARG A 94 18.43 8.58 8.70
CA ARG A 94 18.94 7.21 8.87
C ARG A 94 17.77 6.22 8.82
N ALA A 95 17.96 5.11 8.12
CA ALA A 95 17.07 3.94 8.18
C ALA A 95 17.73 2.84 9.03
N GLN A 96 16.95 2.14 9.85
CA GLN A 96 17.37 1.01 10.67
C GLN A 96 16.33 -0.10 10.57
N PRO A 97 16.74 -1.36 10.32
CA PRO A 97 15.88 -2.50 10.62
C PRO A 97 15.50 -2.46 12.10
N PHE A 98 14.21 -2.61 12.37
CA PHE A 98 13.64 -2.57 13.72
C PHE A 98 13.08 -3.93 14.13
N PHE A 99 12.33 -4.56 13.22
CA PHE A 99 11.64 -5.83 13.47
C PHE A 99 11.53 -6.61 12.16
N SER A 100 12.12 -7.80 12.13
CA SER A 100 12.30 -8.66 10.96
C SER A 100 11.62 -10.01 11.17
N TRP A 101 11.27 -10.68 10.06
CA TRP A 101 10.77 -12.07 10.11
C TRP A 101 11.74 -12.95 10.93
N GLY A 102 11.19 -13.72 11.87
CA GLY A 102 11.97 -14.57 12.77
C GLY A 102 12.41 -13.92 14.07
N ASP A 103 12.26 -12.60 14.24
CA ASP A 103 12.56 -11.93 15.51
C ASP A 103 11.69 -12.47 16.65
N ALA A 104 12.27 -12.62 17.84
CA ALA A 104 11.56 -13.11 19.01
C ALA A 104 10.44 -12.14 19.45
N VAL A 105 9.23 -12.67 19.63
CA VAL A 105 8.07 -11.90 20.15
C VAL A 105 7.73 -12.33 21.58
N LEU A 106 7.79 -13.63 21.84
CA LEU A 106 7.49 -14.21 23.14
C LEU A 106 8.76 -14.71 23.83
N ASP A 107 8.69 -14.78 25.16
CA ASP A 107 9.75 -15.37 25.97
C ASP A 107 10.02 -16.82 25.51
N ASN A 108 11.30 -17.18 25.41
CA ASN A 108 11.78 -18.50 24.94
C ASN A 108 11.58 -18.78 23.44
N ALA A 109 11.28 -17.77 22.62
CA ALA A 109 11.40 -17.93 21.17
C ALA A 109 12.83 -18.40 20.81
N PRO A 110 12.98 -19.43 19.95
CA PRO A 110 14.30 -19.88 19.55
C PRO A 110 15.01 -18.80 18.71
N THR A 111 16.34 -18.80 18.71
CA THR A 111 17.11 -17.97 17.79
C THR A 111 16.72 -18.28 16.35
N TRP A 112 16.45 -17.25 15.55
CA TRP A 112 16.14 -17.37 14.12
C TRP A 112 17.20 -18.20 13.39
N ARG A 113 16.76 -19.07 12.47
CA ARG A 113 17.67 -19.81 11.57
C ARG A 113 17.57 -19.22 10.17
N GLU A 114 18.68 -18.71 9.66
CA GLU A 114 18.75 -18.05 8.35
C GLU A 114 18.42 -18.97 7.16
N ASP A 115 18.43 -20.30 7.36
CA ASP A 115 18.02 -21.30 6.37
C ASP A 115 16.49 -21.53 6.31
N ALA A 116 15.72 -20.81 7.12
CA ALA A 116 14.26 -20.90 7.25
C ALA A 116 13.73 -22.34 7.49
N SER A 117 14.54 -23.19 8.14
CA SER A 117 14.22 -24.60 8.42
C SER A 117 13.59 -24.82 9.82
N GLN A 118 13.21 -23.74 10.51
CA GLN A 118 12.47 -23.83 11.77
C GLN A 118 11.07 -24.40 11.53
N ASP A 119 10.55 -25.12 12.53
CA ASP A 119 9.20 -25.67 12.49
C ASP A 119 8.15 -24.60 12.84
N TRP A 120 6.88 -24.96 12.69
CA TRP A 120 5.78 -24.04 12.96
C TRP A 120 5.68 -23.65 14.44
N GLN A 121 6.13 -24.51 15.36
CA GLN A 121 6.13 -24.23 16.79
C GLN A 121 7.11 -23.10 17.13
N ALA A 122 8.30 -23.11 16.53
CA ALA A 122 9.24 -21.99 16.63
C ALA A 122 8.64 -20.70 16.07
N GLN A 123 8.04 -20.76 14.87
CA GLN A 123 7.46 -19.60 14.18
C GLN A 123 6.31 -18.94 14.97
N LEU A 124 5.53 -19.70 15.74
CA LEU A 124 4.45 -19.15 16.60
C LEU A 124 4.94 -18.18 17.68
N LEU A 125 6.23 -18.23 18.03
CA LEU A 125 6.84 -17.38 19.05
C LEU A 125 7.62 -16.20 18.45
N GLN A 126 7.68 -16.12 17.13
CA GLN A 126 8.48 -15.17 16.37
C GLN A 126 7.61 -14.27 15.49
N ALA A 127 8.19 -13.17 15.00
CA ALA A 127 7.62 -12.34 13.96
C ALA A 127 7.29 -13.19 12.73
N GLY A 128 6.09 -13.05 12.18
CA GLY A 128 5.71 -13.67 10.91
C GLY A 128 6.40 -13.03 9.69
N ASP A 129 6.19 -13.62 8.53
CA ASP A 129 6.77 -13.18 7.25
C ASP A 129 5.91 -12.08 6.60
N ASN A 130 6.49 -11.36 5.63
CA ASN A 130 5.87 -10.32 4.82
C ASN A 130 4.98 -9.35 5.63
N HIS A 131 5.64 -8.58 6.51
CA HIS A 131 5.01 -7.50 7.23
C HIS A 131 4.28 -6.54 6.27
N ASP A 132 3.02 -6.25 6.56
CA ASP A 132 2.21 -5.28 5.81
C ASP A 132 1.62 -4.24 6.78
N GLY A 133 0.38 -3.79 6.55
CA GLY A 133 -0.30 -2.74 7.29
C GLY A 133 -0.06 -2.81 8.81
N MET A 134 0.22 -1.64 9.38
CA MET A 134 0.59 -1.52 10.79
C MET A 134 -0.01 -0.28 11.43
N HIS A 135 -0.17 -0.31 12.76
CA HIS A 135 -0.64 0.82 13.55
C HIS A 135 0.03 0.87 14.93
N PHE A 136 0.44 2.06 15.36
CA PHE A 136 1.02 2.30 16.67
C PHE A 136 -0.01 2.88 17.64
N PHE A 137 -0.22 2.20 18.78
CA PHE A 137 -1.11 2.60 19.85
C PHE A 137 -0.30 3.09 21.05
N PRO A 138 -0.15 4.41 21.23
CA PRO A 138 0.64 4.96 22.33
C PRO A 138 -0.02 4.71 23.69
N PHE A 139 0.79 4.40 24.71
CA PHE A 139 0.30 4.31 26.08
C PHE A 139 0.24 5.69 26.74
N ALA A 140 -0.84 5.96 27.46
CA ALA A 140 -1.14 7.30 27.98
C ALA A 140 -0.06 7.86 28.93
N GLN A 141 0.66 7.00 29.64
CA GLN A 141 1.70 7.39 30.60
C GLN A 141 2.98 7.86 29.91
N ALA A 142 3.24 7.41 28.68
CA ALA A 142 4.46 7.71 27.92
C ALA A 142 4.20 7.67 26.39
N PRO A 143 3.30 8.52 25.86
CA PRO A 143 2.73 8.35 24.53
C PRO A 143 3.72 8.51 23.37
N ASN A 144 4.90 9.09 23.63
CA ASN A 144 5.96 9.26 22.64
C ASN A 144 7.12 8.27 22.79
N GLU A 145 7.10 7.44 23.84
CA GLU A 145 8.22 6.57 24.21
C GLU A 145 7.79 5.10 24.34
N HIS A 146 6.50 4.84 24.57
CA HIS A 146 5.99 3.51 24.85
C HIS A 146 4.58 3.31 24.30
N GLY A 147 4.36 2.18 23.66
CA GLY A 147 3.07 1.80 23.09
C GLY A 147 3.12 0.41 22.47
N LEU A 148 2.00 0.02 21.86
CA LEU A 148 1.86 -1.24 21.14
C LEU A 148 1.90 -0.98 19.63
N LEU A 149 2.83 -1.61 18.93
CA LEU A 149 2.81 -1.67 17.46
C LEU A 149 2.09 -2.96 17.04
N VAL A 150 0.99 -2.83 16.30
CA VAL A 150 0.25 -3.96 15.72
C VAL A 150 0.59 -4.01 14.23
N ILE A 151 1.03 -5.18 13.76
CA ILE A 151 1.55 -5.39 12.40
C ILE A 151 0.87 -6.62 11.81
N ASN A 152 0.47 -6.54 10.54
CA ASN A 152 -0.02 -7.70 9.78
C ASN A 152 1.14 -8.55 9.25
N HIS A 153 0.94 -9.86 9.19
CA HIS A 153 1.80 -10.80 8.46
C HIS A 153 0.96 -11.41 7.32
N GLU A 154 1.16 -10.93 6.09
CA GLU A 154 0.19 -11.14 5.00
C GLU A 154 0.23 -12.55 4.41
N TYR A 155 1.43 -13.05 4.11
CA TYR A 155 1.67 -14.35 3.49
C TYR A 155 3.09 -14.83 3.81
N ILE A 156 3.43 -16.05 3.40
CA ILE A 156 4.79 -16.59 3.48
C ILE A 156 5.43 -16.63 2.11
N ASN A 157 6.76 -16.55 2.03
CA ASN A 157 7.52 -16.85 0.82
C ASN A 157 7.94 -18.33 0.81
N PRO A 158 7.20 -19.24 0.16
CA PRO A 158 7.45 -20.68 0.32
C PRO A 158 8.82 -21.07 -0.23
N THR A 159 9.31 -20.36 -1.25
CA THR A 159 10.63 -20.58 -1.86
C THR A 159 11.81 -20.32 -0.92
N LEU A 160 11.60 -19.62 0.20
CA LEU A 160 12.65 -19.42 1.21
C LEU A 160 12.80 -20.62 2.14
N HIS A 161 11.74 -21.41 2.33
CA HIS A 161 11.77 -22.59 3.20
C HIS A 161 12.48 -23.76 2.52
N THR A 162 13.24 -24.53 3.31
CA THR A 162 14.04 -25.67 2.80
C THR A 162 13.19 -26.69 2.02
N ASP A 163 11.99 -26.99 2.55
CA ASP A 163 11.01 -27.94 1.99
C ASP A 163 9.87 -27.25 1.24
N GLY A 164 9.98 -25.95 1.00
CA GLY A 164 8.99 -25.21 0.24
C GLY A 164 9.05 -25.52 -1.26
N PHE A 165 7.98 -25.17 -1.97
CA PHE A 165 7.96 -25.40 -3.41
C PHE A 165 9.00 -24.54 -4.13
N ARG A 166 9.48 -25.05 -5.26
CA ARG A 166 10.48 -24.38 -6.10
C ARG A 166 9.87 -23.99 -7.43
N TYR A 167 10.53 -23.09 -8.14
CA TYR A 167 10.23 -22.81 -9.53
C TYR A 167 11.32 -23.43 -10.41
N THR A 168 10.90 -23.99 -11.54
CA THR A 168 11.80 -24.40 -12.62
C THR A 168 11.64 -23.47 -13.80
N ASP A 169 12.76 -23.05 -14.37
CA ASP A 169 12.79 -22.27 -15.60
C ASP A 169 12.58 -23.22 -16.79
N LEU A 170 11.60 -22.89 -17.62
CA LEU A 170 11.31 -23.59 -18.86
C LEU A 170 12.25 -23.11 -19.97
N ALA A 171 12.40 -23.93 -21.01
CA ALA A 171 13.22 -23.59 -22.17
C ALA A 171 12.74 -22.31 -22.92
N ASP A 172 11.49 -21.90 -22.71
CA ASP A 172 10.92 -20.68 -23.29
C ASP A 172 11.03 -19.44 -22.35
N GLY A 173 11.76 -19.56 -21.24
CA GLY A 173 12.01 -18.49 -20.28
C GLY A 173 10.89 -18.27 -19.27
N ARG A 174 9.79 -19.04 -19.31
CA ARG A 174 8.74 -18.98 -18.29
C ARG A 174 9.17 -19.76 -17.04
N ARG A 175 8.75 -19.28 -15.87
CA ARG A 175 8.92 -20.02 -14.61
C ARG A 175 7.63 -20.76 -14.28
N GLN A 176 7.72 -22.04 -13.95
CA GLN A 176 6.57 -22.83 -13.50
C GLN A 176 6.90 -23.62 -12.24
N ARG A 177 5.88 -23.96 -11.46
CA ARG A 177 5.99 -24.93 -10.37
C ARG A 177 6.17 -26.34 -10.96
N PRO A 178 7.11 -27.17 -10.47
CA PRO A 178 7.23 -28.56 -10.87
C PRO A 178 5.91 -29.32 -10.69
N VAL A 179 5.56 -30.17 -11.67
CA VAL A 179 4.26 -30.88 -11.70
C VAL A 179 4.08 -31.80 -10.48
N ASP A 180 5.18 -32.36 -9.98
CA ASP A 180 5.24 -33.19 -8.77
C ASP A 180 5.01 -32.40 -7.47
N GLN A 181 5.03 -31.07 -7.53
CA GLN A 181 4.77 -30.19 -6.40
C GLN A 181 3.40 -29.52 -6.48
N VAL A 182 2.66 -29.61 -7.59
CA VAL A 182 1.36 -28.93 -7.76
C VAL A 182 0.31 -29.49 -6.82
#